data_AF-A0A2N8ZME5-F1
#
_entry.id   AF-A0A2N8ZME5-F1
#
_cell.length_a   1.000
_cell.length_b   1.000
_cell.length_c   1.000
_cell.angle_alpha   90.00
_cell.angle_beta   90.00
_cell.angle_gamma   90.00
#
_symmetry.space_group_name_H-M   'P 1'
#
loop_
_entity.id
_entity.type
_entity.pdbx_description
1 polymer ?
#
loop_
_entity_poly.entity_id
_entity_poly.type
_entity_poly.pdbx_seq_one_letter_code
_entity_poly.pdbx_strand_id
1 'polypeptide(L)' 'MTDFDQFVSRAKGALLGLALGDALGTTLEFKAKDSFEPITDMVGGGPFNLEAGQWTDDTSMALCLPTRF' A
#
# COMPACT_ATOMS: atom_id res chain seq x y z
N MET A 1 8.12 13.67 -23.52
CA MET A 1 8.35 12.68 -22.45
C MET A 1 9.32 11.64 -23.00
N THR A 2 10.46 11.44 -22.35
CA THR A 2 11.46 10.46 -22.81
C THR A 2 11.04 9.05 -22.42
N ASP A 3 11.62 8.04 -23.06
CA ASP A 3 11.43 6.62 -22.69
C ASP A 3 11.84 6.36 -21.22
N PHE A 4 12.93 7.01 -20.80
CA PHE A 4 13.38 6.98 -19.40
C PHE A 4 12.35 7.59 -18.43
N ASP A 5 11.71 8.70 -18.79
CA ASP A 5 10.66 9.29 -17.94
C ASP A 5 9.47 8.33 -17.76
N GLN A 6 9.10 7.59 -18.81
CA GLN A 6 8.04 6.56 -18.72
C GLN A 6 8.46 5.39 -17.84
N PHE A 7 9.70 4.91 -17.99
CA PHE A 7 10.24 3.85 -17.14
C PHE A 7 10.21 4.27 -15.66
N VAL A 8 10.75 5.45 -15.33
CA VAL A 8 10.78 5.98 -13.96
C VAL A 8 9.35 6.16 -13.42
N SER A 9 8.42 6.65 -14.23
CA SER A 9 7.01 6.79 -13.83
C SER A 9 6.39 5.44 -13.46
N ARG A 10 6.65 4.38 -14.24
CA ARG A 10 6.14 3.03 -13.96
C ARG A 10 6.78 2.42 -12.73
N ALA A 11 8.10 2.57 -12.57
CA ALA A 11 8.82 2.08 -11.40
C ALA A 11 8.33 2.74 -10.10
N LYS A 12 8.15 4.07 -10.12
CA LYS A 12 7.54 4.81 -8.98
C LYS A 12 6.12 4.36 -8.72
N GLY A 13 5.31 4.23 -9.78
CA GLY A 13 3.92 3.77 -9.68
C GLY A 13 3.80 2.39 -9.07
N ALA A 14 4.71 1.47 -9.38
CA ALA A 14 4.73 0.14 -8.79
C ALA A 14 5.01 0.17 -7.27
N LEU A 15 6.04 0.91 -6.84
CA LEU A 15 6.40 0.98 -5.42
C LEU A 15 5.37 1.77 -4.61
N LEU A 16 4.87 2.88 -5.14
CA LEU A 16 3.79 3.64 -4.51
C LEU A 16 2.50 2.82 -4.48
N GLY A 17 2.16 2.14 -5.58
CA GLY A 17 0.97 1.29 -5.65
C GLY A 17 0.98 0.15 -4.65
N LEU A 18 2.15 -0.44 -4.37
CA LEU A 18 2.33 -1.42 -3.29
C LEU A 18 1.94 -0.81 -1.94
N ALA A 19 2.53 0.33 -1.58
CA ALA A 19 2.25 0.99 -0.29
C ALA A 19 0.80 1.47 -0.15
N LEU A 20 0.21 1.97 -1.25
CA LEU A 20 -1.20 2.38 -1.28
C LEU A 20 -2.13 1.17 -1.11
N GLY A 21 -1.81 0.04 -1.76
CA GLY A 21 -2.57 -1.20 -1.66
C GLY A 21 -2.52 -1.80 -0.26
N ASP A 22 -1.34 -1.80 0.36
CA ASP A 22 -1.11 -2.23 1.74
C ASP A 22 -1.94 -1.38 2.73
N ALA A 23 -1.78 -0.05 2.71
CA ALA A 23 -2.51 0.87 3.59
C ALA A 23 -4.05 0.81 3.43
N LEU A 24 -4.54 0.59 2.21
CA LEU A 24 -5.97 0.43 1.95
C LEU A 24 -6.47 -0.96 2.40
N GLY A 25 -5.68 -2.01 2.13
CA GLY A 25 -6.04 -3.39 2.42
C GLY A 25 -6.08 -3.73 3.91
N THR A 26 -5.13 -3.21 4.69
CA THR A 26 -5.03 -3.52 6.14
C THR A 26 -6.28 -3.11 6.93
N THR A 27 -7.01 -2.09 6.45
CA THR A 27 -8.31 -1.66 7.01
C THR A 27 -9.31 -2.83 7.15
N LEU A 28 -9.25 -3.79 6.23
CA LEU A 28 -10.18 -4.92 6.11
C LEU A 28 -9.50 -6.27 6.36
N GLU A 29 -8.29 -6.26 6.90
CA GLU A 29 -7.52 -7.46 7.17
C GLU A 29 -8.29 -8.40 8.12
N PHE A 30 -8.25 -9.70 7.80
CA PHE A 30 -9.00 -10.78 8.47
C PHE A 30 -10.53 -10.68 8.41
N LYS A 31 -11.11 -9.76 7.64
CA LYS A 31 -12.56 -9.74 7.39
C LYS A 31 -12.94 -10.72 6.27
N ALA A 32 -14.09 -11.36 6.43
CA ALA A 32 -14.68 -12.13 5.35
C ALA A 32 -15.10 -11.19 4.21
N LYS A 33 -14.99 -11.66 2.97
CA LYS A 33 -15.49 -10.92 1.81
C LYS A 33 -16.98 -10.59 2.00
N ASP A 34 -17.38 -9.38 1.62
CA ASP A 34 -18.76 -8.87 1.68
C ASP A 34 -19.35 -8.74 3.11
N SER A 35 -18.52 -8.86 4.17
CA SER A 35 -18.95 -8.70 5.57
C SER A 35 -18.86 -7.26 6.11
N PHE A 36 -18.55 -6.31 5.25
CA PHE A 36 -18.27 -4.92 5.60
C PHE A 36 -18.83 -3.98 4.52
N GLU A 37 -19.10 -2.74 4.89
CA GLU A 37 -19.46 -1.69 3.93
C GLU A 37 -18.27 -1.35 3.05
N PRO A 38 -18.43 -1.26 1.71
CA PRO A 38 -17.33 -0.96 0.80
C PRO A 38 -16.60 0.33 1.18
N ILE A 39 -15.29 0.21 1.40
CA ILE A 39 -14.43 1.36 1.59
C ILE A 39 -14.08 1.95 0.23
N THR A 40 -14.11 3.28 0.12
CA THR A 40 -13.78 4.01 -1.11
C THR A 40 -12.65 5.02 -0.90
N ASP A 41 -12.08 5.07 0.30
CA ASP A 41 -11.03 5.99 0.71
C ASP A 41 -10.09 5.32 1.73
N MET A 42 -8.94 5.94 2.00
CA MET A 42 -8.01 5.53 3.04
C MET A 42 -8.50 6.01 4.41
N VAL A 43 -9.10 5.08 5.16
CA VAL A 43 -9.68 5.39 6.48
C VAL A 43 -8.84 4.89 7.66
N GLY A 44 -7.87 4.00 7.43
CA GLY A 44 -7.07 3.37 8.49
C GLY A 44 -7.87 2.35 9.31
N GLY A 45 -7.57 2.21 10.59
CA GLY A 45 -8.19 1.26 11.49
C GLY A 45 -7.59 -0.14 11.35
N GLY A 46 -8.42 -1.13 11.01
CA GLY A 46 -8.00 -2.52 10.93
C GLY A 46 -7.57 -3.13 12.28
N PRO A 47 -6.94 -4.32 12.26
CA PRO A 47 -6.51 -5.03 13.47
C PRO A 47 -5.49 -4.27 14.31
N PHE A 48 -4.72 -3.38 13.67
CA PHE A 48 -3.62 -2.64 14.28
C PHE A 48 -3.99 -1.21 14.67
N ASN A 49 -5.24 -0.78 14.44
CA ASN A 49 -5.74 0.56 14.72
C ASN A 49 -4.85 1.67 14.12
N LEU A 50 -4.54 1.53 12.84
CA LEU A 50 -3.66 2.43 12.09
C LEU A 50 -4.35 3.76 11.76
N GLU A 51 -3.55 4.82 11.61
CA GLU A 51 -4.01 6.08 11.02
C GLU A 51 -4.15 5.93 9.49
N ALA A 52 -4.98 6.78 8.88
CA ALA A 52 -5.15 6.81 7.43
C ALA A 52 -3.81 7.00 6.71
N GLY A 53 -3.49 6.10 5.78
CA GLY A 53 -2.25 6.13 4.99
C GLY A 53 -1.05 5.42 5.63
N GLN A 54 -1.17 4.92 6.86
CA GLN A 54 -0.17 4.02 7.42
C GLN A 54 -0.27 2.63 6.75
N TRP A 55 0.89 2.05 6.49
CA TRP A 55 1.09 0.75 5.83
C TRP A 55 1.75 -0.24 6.80
N THR A 56 1.80 -1.52 6.43
CA THR A 56 2.21 -2.62 7.32
C THR A 56 3.62 -3.14 7.01
N ASP A 57 3.93 -4.37 7.44
CA ASP A 57 5.24 -4.99 7.24
C ASP A 57 5.54 -5.27 5.76
N ASP A 58 4.53 -5.43 4.91
CA ASP A 58 4.69 -5.56 3.46
C ASP A 58 5.50 -4.39 2.88
N THR A 59 5.07 -3.15 3.15
CA THR A 59 5.79 -1.95 2.71
C THR A 59 7.14 -1.80 3.43
N SER A 60 7.22 -2.17 4.72
CA SER A 60 8.49 -2.17 5.46
C SER A 60 9.54 -3.06 4.79
N MET A 61 9.17 -4.29 4.42
CA MET A 61 10.05 -5.24 3.75
C MET A 61 10.41 -4.78 2.33
N ALA A 62 9.43 -4.24 1.59
CA ALA A 62 9.66 -3.68 0.26
C ALA A 62 10.67 -2.52 0.28
N LEU A 63 10.68 -1.69 1.32
CA LEU A 63 11.69 -0.63 1.51
C LEU A 63 13.05 -1.17 1.95
N CYS A 64 13.08 -2.24 2.78
CA CYS A 64 14.33 -2.86 3.20
C CYS A 64 15.10 -3.49 2.03
N LEU A 65 14.40 -4.02 1.04
CA LEU A 65 15.00 -4.75 -0.09
C LEU A 65 15.99 -3.91 -0.92
N PRO A 66 15.64 -2.71 -1.44
CA PRO A 66 16.56 -1.86 -2.19
C PRO A 66 17.64 -1.19 -1.33
N THR A 67 17.46 -1.11 -0.01
CA THR A 67 18.43 -0.44 0.90
C THR A 67 19.62 -1.31 1.31
N ARG A 68 19.65 -2.59 0.93
CA ARG A 68 20.77 -3.50 1.21
C ARG A 68 21.84 -3.41 0.09
N PHE A 69 22.74 -2.43 0.22
CA PHE A 69 24.04 -2.39 -0.46
C PHE A 69 25.16 -2.12 0.56
#